data_AF-A0A2U1V2Z1-F1
#
_entry.id   AF-A0A2U1V2Z1-F1
#
_cell.length_a   1.000
_cell.length_b   1.000
_cell.length_c   1.000
_cell.angle_alpha   90.00
_cell.angle_beta   90.00
_cell.angle_gamma   90.00
#
_symmetry.space_group_name_H-M   'P 1'
#
loop_
_entity.id
_entity.type
_entity.pdbx_description
1 polymer ?
#
loop_
_entity_poly.entity_id
_entity_poly.type
_entity_poly.pdbx_seq_one_letter_code
_entity_poly.pdbx_strand_id
1 'polypeptide(L)'
;MSDTKDAIAKDAIAGLRGDLTATAASLLQELEGLGRIIATARAEVAALRADGIDESVIPSATDELAAIVSHTAQATHEILDACEQLETMAGAAPAQAEALVAATTRIYEACAFQDITGQRIAKVVTALQAIEQRIGRTRASFAEEAQLLRQAPPSTGLLNGPQLPGNAISQSAIDALFD
;
A
#
# COMPACT_ATOMS: atom_id res chain seq x y z
N MET A 1 -48.26 -20.36 -3.39
CA MET A 1 -47.00 -21.15 -3.24
C MET A 1 -45.81 -20.53 -3.99
N SER A 2 -46.04 -19.66 -4.99
CA SER A 2 -45.01 -18.89 -5.68
C SER A 2 -44.51 -17.69 -4.84
N ASP A 3 -45.42 -16.91 -4.24
CA ASP A 3 -45.08 -15.67 -3.53
C ASP A 3 -44.22 -15.87 -2.26
N THR A 4 -44.40 -17.01 -1.58
CA THR A 4 -43.62 -17.36 -0.39
C THR A 4 -42.16 -17.67 -0.75
N LYS A 5 -41.90 -18.24 -1.93
CA LYS A 5 -40.53 -18.54 -2.39
C LYS A 5 -39.78 -17.27 -2.78
N ASP A 6 -40.46 -16.31 -3.40
CA ASP A 6 -39.89 -15.01 -3.77
C ASP A 6 -39.59 -14.13 -2.56
N ALA A 7 -40.43 -14.17 -1.51
CA ALA A 7 -40.16 -13.48 -0.26
C ALA A 7 -38.91 -14.04 0.46
N ILE A 8 -38.79 -15.38 0.53
CA ILE A 8 -37.63 -16.05 1.13
C ILE A 8 -36.35 -15.74 0.32
N ALA A 9 -36.44 -15.70 -1.01
CA ALA A 9 -35.30 -15.35 -1.86
C ALA A 9 -34.86 -13.88 -1.66
N LYS A 10 -35.80 -12.94 -1.51
CA LYS A 10 -35.48 -11.53 -1.24
C LYS A 10 -34.83 -11.33 0.13
N ASP A 11 -35.34 -11.99 1.16
CA ASP A 11 -34.75 -11.94 2.50
C ASP A 11 -33.35 -12.57 2.54
N ALA A 12 -33.15 -13.69 1.83
CA ALA A 12 -31.82 -14.30 1.70
C ALA A 12 -30.82 -13.39 1.00
N ILE A 13 -31.24 -12.70 -0.07
CA ILE A 13 -30.40 -11.73 -0.80
C ILE A 13 -30.10 -10.50 0.07
N ALA A 14 -31.08 -10.00 0.83
CA ALA A 14 -30.90 -8.89 1.75
C ALA A 14 -29.93 -9.23 2.89
N GLY A 15 -30.04 -10.43 3.47
CA GLY A 15 -29.10 -10.96 4.46
C GLY A 15 -27.67 -11.07 3.90
N LEU A 16 -27.52 -11.67 2.71
CA LEU A 16 -26.22 -11.77 2.03
C LEU A 16 -25.58 -10.40 1.80
N ARG A 17 -26.39 -9.41 1.40
CA ARG A 17 -25.93 -8.04 1.18
C ARG A 17 -25.51 -7.37 2.49
N GLY A 18 -26.26 -7.59 3.58
CA GLY A 18 -25.89 -7.11 4.92
C GLY A 18 -24.55 -7.66 5.39
N ASP A 19 -24.36 -8.97 5.28
CA ASP A 19 -23.11 -9.65 5.66
C ASP A 19 -21.90 -9.17 4.84
N LEU A 20 -22.10 -8.96 3.53
CA LEU A 20 -21.07 -8.42 2.65
C LEU A 20 -20.67 -6.99 3.06
N THR A 21 -21.65 -6.18 3.46
CA THR A 21 -21.42 -4.79 3.89
C THR A 21 -20.67 -4.74 5.22
N ALA A 22 -21.03 -5.59 6.18
CA ALA A 22 -20.34 -5.71 7.46
C ALA A 22 -18.89 -6.20 7.28
N THR A 23 -18.66 -7.16 6.38
CA THR A 23 -17.31 -7.66 6.05
C THR A 23 -16.46 -6.57 5.42
N ALA A 24 -17.01 -5.80 4.47
CA ALA A 24 -16.33 -4.67 3.86
C ALA A 24 -15.95 -3.58 4.88
N ALA A 25 -16.85 -3.28 5.84
CA ALA A 25 -16.57 -2.33 6.92
C ALA A 25 -15.43 -2.81 7.83
N SER A 26 -15.39 -4.10 8.19
CA SER A 26 -14.30 -4.69 8.97
C SER A 26 -12.95 -4.58 8.25
N LEU A 27 -12.91 -4.93 6.96
CA LEU A 27 -11.69 -4.84 6.15
C LEU A 27 -11.19 -3.41 6.01
N LEU A 28 -12.08 -2.43 5.89
CA LEU A 28 -11.71 -1.01 5.88
C LEU A 28 -11.10 -0.57 7.20
N GLN A 29 -11.66 -1.02 8.32
CA GLN A 29 -11.14 -0.72 9.64
C GLN A 29 -9.73 -1.32 9.85
N GLU A 30 -9.48 -2.52 9.32
CA GLU A 30 -8.16 -3.15 9.33
C GLU A 30 -7.16 -2.39 8.44
N LEU A 31 -7.55 -2.00 7.23
CA LEU A 31 -6.72 -1.19 6.32
C LEU A 31 -6.38 0.18 6.94
N GLU A 32 -7.31 0.81 7.63
CA GLU A 32 -7.09 2.06 8.35
C GLU A 32 -6.19 1.86 9.58
N GLY A 33 -6.29 0.71 10.25
CA GLY A 33 -5.36 0.26 11.27
C GLY A 33 -3.93 0.11 10.75
N LEU A 34 -3.74 -0.60 9.64
CA LEU A 34 -2.45 -0.73 8.96
C LEU A 34 -1.91 0.62 8.50
N GLY A 35 -2.77 1.49 7.97
CA GLY A 35 -2.40 2.86 7.59
C GLY A 35 -1.88 3.68 8.78
N ARG A 36 -2.51 3.55 9.96
CA ARG A 36 -2.03 4.19 11.19
C ARG A 36 -0.69 3.65 11.66
N ILE A 37 -0.50 2.33 11.63
CA ILE A 37 0.79 1.72 12.01
C ILE A 37 1.91 2.24 11.11
N ILE A 38 1.68 2.30 9.79
CA ILE A 38 2.63 2.86 8.83
C ILE A 38 2.90 4.34 9.13
N ALA A 39 1.87 5.13 9.46
CA ALA A 39 2.01 6.54 9.80
C ALA A 39 2.81 6.79 11.10
N THR A 40 2.60 5.96 12.13
CA THR A 40 3.37 6.04 13.37
C THR A 40 4.84 5.66 13.13
N ALA A 41 5.08 4.56 12.42
CA ALA A 41 6.44 4.15 12.05
C ALA A 41 7.16 5.24 11.22
N ARG A 42 6.44 5.96 10.34
CA ARG A 42 6.96 7.14 9.62
C ARG A 42 7.41 8.25 10.59
N ALA A 43 6.59 8.58 11.58
CA ALA A 43 6.90 9.64 12.55
C ALA A 43 8.12 9.29 13.42
N GLU A 44 8.24 8.03 13.84
CA GLU A 44 9.39 7.55 14.61
C GLU A 44 10.68 7.57 13.79
N VAL A 45 10.65 7.15 12.51
CA VAL A 45 11.82 7.25 11.60
C VAL A 45 12.20 8.70 11.35
N ALA A 46 11.22 9.60 11.14
CA ALA A 46 11.47 11.02 10.94
C ALA A 46 12.11 11.67 12.17
N ALA A 47 11.74 11.24 13.38
CA ALA A 47 12.32 11.74 14.64
C ALA A 47 13.76 11.28 14.88
N LEU A 48 14.25 10.24 14.19
CA LEU A 48 15.64 9.79 14.24
C LEU A 48 16.58 10.58 13.34
N ARG A 49 16.06 11.58 12.59
CA ARG A 49 16.88 12.43 11.73
C ARG A 49 17.82 13.32 12.56
N ALA A 50 19.08 13.36 12.15
CA ALA A 50 20.00 14.44 12.53
C ALA A 50 19.55 15.74 11.84
N ASP A 51 19.60 16.85 12.56
CA ASP A 51 19.11 18.18 12.14
C ASP A 51 19.59 18.58 10.73
N GLY A 52 18.66 18.95 9.83
CA GLY A 52 19.02 19.78 8.66
C GLY A 52 18.47 19.42 7.26
N ILE A 53 17.29 18.80 7.09
CA ILE A 53 16.70 18.61 5.74
C ILE A 53 15.27 19.17 5.69
N ASP A 54 15.04 20.04 4.70
CA ASP A 54 13.84 20.83 4.36
C ASP A 54 12.49 20.12 4.59
N GLU A 55 11.55 20.80 5.25
CA GLU A 55 10.21 20.32 5.66
C GLU A 55 9.22 20.13 4.50
N SER A 56 9.54 20.61 3.29
CA SER A 56 8.55 20.75 2.21
C SER A 56 8.10 19.46 1.52
N VAL A 57 8.75 18.31 1.79
CA VAL A 57 8.31 16.98 1.36
C VAL A 57 8.65 15.99 2.47
N ILE A 58 7.64 15.49 3.21
CA ILE A 58 7.86 14.34 4.12
C ILE A 58 8.06 13.10 3.23
N PRO A 59 9.29 12.57 3.09
CA PRO A 59 9.53 11.39 2.27
C PRO A 59 8.76 10.21 2.86
N SER A 60 8.39 9.23 2.04
CA SER A 60 7.82 8.00 2.60
C SER A 60 8.85 7.29 3.47
N ALA A 61 8.41 6.52 4.48
CA ALA A 61 9.34 5.69 5.26
C ALA A 61 10.12 4.72 4.35
N THR A 62 9.54 4.33 3.21
CA THR A 62 10.24 3.54 2.20
C THR A 62 11.31 4.31 1.44
N ASP A 63 11.13 5.61 1.21
CA ASP A 63 12.16 6.46 0.60
C ASP A 63 13.34 6.66 1.56
N GLU A 64 13.07 6.83 2.86
CA GLU A 64 14.11 6.89 3.89
C GLU A 64 14.86 5.56 4.02
N LEU A 65 14.15 4.42 3.99
CA LEU A 65 14.80 3.10 3.97
C LEU A 65 15.65 2.90 2.72
N ALA A 66 15.21 3.39 1.55
CA ALA A 66 16.01 3.38 0.34
C ALA A 66 17.28 4.25 0.46
N ALA A 67 17.15 5.44 1.04
CA ALA A 67 18.28 6.33 1.31
C ALA A 67 19.29 5.68 2.27
N ILE A 68 18.83 5.00 3.32
CA ILE A 68 19.70 4.24 4.25
C ILE A 68 20.47 3.14 3.49
N VAL A 69 19.81 2.36 2.64
CA VAL A 69 20.48 1.34 1.81
C VAL A 69 21.53 1.98 0.90
N SER A 70 21.21 3.12 0.29
CA SER A 70 22.14 3.84 -0.57
C SER A 70 23.35 4.38 0.20
N HIS A 71 23.13 5.06 1.33
CA HIS A 71 24.21 5.62 2.15
C HIS A 71 25.11 4.53 2.74
N THR A 72 24.54 3.40 3.16
CA THR A 72 25.34 2.27 3.66
C THR A 72 26.17 1.62 2.56
N ALA A 73 25.70 1.57 1.32
CA ALA A 73 26.50 1.14 0.17
C ALA A 73 27.62 2.13 -0.14
N GLN A 74 27.34 3.44 -0.13
CA GLN A 74 28.37 4.45 -0.35
C GLN A 74 29.45 4.41 0.73
N ALA A 75 29.08 4.36 2.01
CA ALA A 75 30.03 4.25 3.11
C ALA A 75 30.90 2.99 2.99
N THR A 76 30.32 1.88 2.51
CA THR A 76 31.08 0.66 2.25
C THR A 76 32.08 0.86 1.11
N HIS A 77 31.70 1.56 0.03
CA HIS A 77 32.62 1.89 -1.05
C HIS A 77 33.79 2.74 -0.57
N GLU A 78 33.54 3.76 0.25
CA GLU A 78 34.59 4.60 0.85
C GLU A 78 35.55 3.79 1.74
N ILE A 79 35.05 2.80 2.48
CA ILE A 79 35.89 1.87 3.26
C ILE A 79 36.77 1.02 2.34
N LEU A 80 36.23 0.53 1.23
CA LEU A 80 36.97 -0.27 0.26
C LEU A 80 38.07 0.57 -0.41
N ASP A 81 37.78 1.82 -0.79
CA ASP A 81 38.77 2.74 -1.36
C ASP A 81 39.90 3.04 -0.36
N ALA A 82 39.57 3.19 0.93
CA ALA A 82 40.56 3.35 1.99
C ALA A 82 41.43 2.08 2.15
N CYS A 83 40.86 0.89 1.95
CA CYS A 83 41.58 -0.38 1.95
C CYS A 83 42.60 -0.47 0.81
N GLU A 84 42.25 -0.03 -0.41
CA GLU A 84 43.17 0.03 -1.54
C GLU A 84 44.35 0.97 -1.28
N GLN A 85 44.10 2.11 -0.62
CA GLN A 85 45.15 3.04 -0.20
C GLN A 85 46.08 2.39 0.85
N LEU A 86 45.53 1.64 1.80
CA LEU A 86 46.33 0.91 2.79
C LEU A 86 47.25 -0.13 2.12
N GLU A 87 46.80 -0.86 1.11
CA GLU A 87 47.65 -1.80 0.36
C GLU A 87 48.80 -1.11 -0.35
N THR A 88 48.53 0.06 -0.95
CA THR A 88 49.57 0.87 -1.59
C THR A 88 50.63 1.31 -0.58
N MET A 89 50.21 1.72 0.62
CA MET A 89 51.11 2.11 1.70
C MET A 89 51.88 0.92 2.29
N ALA A 90 51.27 -0.27 2.34
CA ALA A 90 51.92 -1.49 2.77
C ALA A 90 53.13 -1.84 1.89
N GLY A 91 53.03 -1.64 0.57
CA GLY A 91 54.15 -1.81 -0.36
C GLY A 91 55.35 -0.90 -0.10
N ALA A 92 55.14 0.25 0.56
CA ALA A 92 56.20 1.18 0.97
C ALA A 92 56.74 0.91 2.39
N ALA A 93 56.13 0.00 3.16
CA ALA A 93 56.48 -0.30 4.55
C ALA A 93 56.69 -1.82 4.78
N PRO A 94 57.81 -2.39 4.32
CA PRO A 94 58.02 -3.85 4.26
C PRO A 94 58.00 -4.56 5.62
N ALA A 95 58.29 -3.87 6.73
CA ALA A 95 58.26 -4.46 8.06
C ALA A 95 56.82 -4.66 8.61
N GLN A 96 55.84 -3.94 8.08
CA GLN A 96 54.43 -4.00 8.49
C GLN A 96 53.51 -4.52 7.38
N ALA A 97 54.04 -4.76 6.18
CA ALA A 97 53.27 -5.08 4.99
C ALA A 97 52.35 -6.28 5.16
N GLU A 98 52.84 -7.38 5.75
CA GLU A 98 52.05 -8.61 5.93
C GLU A 98 50.86 -8.40 6.88
N ALA A 99 51.08 -7.68 7.99
CA ALA A 99 50.02 -7.36 8.93
C ALA A 99 48.98 -6.40 8.34
N LEU A 100 49.41 -5.42 7.54
CA LEU A 100 48.50 -4.51 6.83
C LEU A 100 47.65 -5.27 5.82
N VAL A 101 48.27 -6.07 4.95
CA VAL A 101 47.56 -6.86 3.92
C VAL A 101 46.57 -7.82 4.58
N ALA A 102 46.95 -8.50 5.66
CA ALA A 102 46.04 -9.39 6.38
C ALA A 102 44.84 -8.62 6.98
N ALA A 103 45.05 -7.41 7.50
CA ALA A 103 43.97 -6.57 8.02
C ALA A 103 43.04 -6.09 6.88
N THR A 104 43.60 -5.62 5.77
CA THR A 104 42.83 -5.18 4.59
C THR A 104 41.97 -6.30 4.02
N THR A 105 42.54 -7.50 3.84
CA THR A 105 41.78 -8.68 3.36
C THR A 105 40.58 -9.00 4.25
N ARG A 106 40.74 -8.90 5.58
CA ARG A 106 39.62 -9.13 6.51
C ARG A 106 38.53 -8.06 6.38
N ILE A 107 38.88 -6.83 6.02
CA ILE A 107 37.90 -5.77 5.77
C ILE A 107 37.14 -6.07 4.47
N TYR A 108 37.83 -6.46 3.39
CA TYR A 108 37.18 -6.89 2.14
C TYR A 108 36.15 -8.00 2.36
N GLU A 109 36.51 -9.04 3.12
CA GLU A 109 35.61 -10.15 3.45
C GLU A 109 34.40 -9.69 4.28
N ALA A 110 34.61 -8.78 5.23
CA ALA A 110 33.52 -8.23 6.05
C ALA A 110 32.54 -7.39 5.22
N CYS A 111 33.07 -6.58 4.29
CA CYS A 111 32.29 -5.76 3.37
C CYS A 111 31.54 -6.59 2.32
N ALA A 112 32.01 -7.79 1.95
CA ALA A 112 31.34 -8.65 0.98
C ALA A 112 29.91 -9.06 1.41
N PHE A 113 29.63 -9.12 2.73
CA PHE A 113 28.28 -9.38 3.25
C PHE A 113 27.30 -8.21 3.04
N GLN A 114 27.81 -7.01 2.79
CA GLN A 114 27.00 -5.82 2.58
C GLN A 114 26.23 -5.86 1.26
N ASP A 115 26.77 -6.47 0.20
CA ASP A 115 26.08 -6.63 -1.09
C ASP A 115 24.79 -7.46 -0.94
N ILE A 116 24.88 -8.63 -0.30
CA ILE A 116 23.71 -9.49 -0.04
C ILE A 116 22.70 -8.78 0.87
N THR A 117 23.18 -8.06 1.89
CA THR A 117 22.32 -7.35 2.83
C THR A 117 21.60 -6.19 2.14
N GLY A 118 22.30 -5.39 1.34
CA GLY A 118 21.75 -4.29 0.55
C GLY A 118 20.68 -4.78 -0.43
N GLN A 119 20.95 -5.86 -1.17
CA GLN A 119 19.98 -6.47 -2.08
C GLN A 119 18.73 -6.98 -1.36
N ARG A 120 18.88 -7.59 -0.18
CA ARG A 120 17.73 -8.08 0.62
C ARG A 120 16.88 -6.93 1.15
N ILE A 121 17.51 -5.87 1.68
CA ILE A 121 16.77 -4.70 2.17
C ILE A 121 16.08 -3.99 1.00
N ALA A 122 16.75 -3.81 -0.14
CA ALA A 122 16.14 -3.22 -1.33
C ALA A 122 14.87 -3.98 -1.76
N LYS A 123 14.89 -5.31 -1.77
CA LYS A 123 13.71 -6.13 -2.07
C LYS A 123 12.56 -5.89 -1.08
N VAL A 124 12.86 -5.77 0.21
CA VAL A 124 11.87 -5.46 1.25
C VAL A 124 11.28 -4.07 1.05
N VAL A 125 12.11 -3.06 0.77
CA VAL A 125 11.68 -1.69 0.52
C VAL A 125 10.75 -1.63 -0.69
N THR A 126 11.11 -2.26 -1.81
CA THR A 126 10.27 -2.34 -3.01
C THR A 126 8.91 -2.99 -2.71
N ALA A 127 8.89 -4.05 -1.90
CA ALA A 127 7.64 -4.72 -1.51
C ALA A 127 6.75 -3.80 -0.66
N LEU A 128 7.33 -3.06 0.30
CA LEU A 128 6.61 -2.09 1.12
C LEU A 128 6.04 -0.93 0.26
N GLN A 129 6.81 -0.43 -0.72
CA GLN A 129 6.33 0.59 -1.65
C GLN A 129 5.13 0.08 -2.47
N ALA A 130 5.18 -1.17 -2.94
CA ALA A 130 4.07 -1.78 -3.68
C ALA A 130 2.80 -1.92 -2.81
N ILE A 131 2.96 -2.28 -1.53
CA ILE A 131 1.85 -2.33 -0.56
C ILE A 131 1.27 -0.93 -0.35
N GLU A 132 2.10 0.09 -0.12
CA GLU A 132 1.67 1.47 0.09
C GLU A 132 0.89 2.01 -1.11
N GLN A 133 1.39 1.80 -2.33
CA GLN A 133 0.69 2.19 -3.55
C GLN A 133 -0.67 1.50 -3.70
N ARG A 134 -0.76 0.22 -3.31
CA ARG A 134 -2.01 -0.53 -3.42
C ARG A 134 -3.03 -0.06 -2.39
N ILE A 135 -2.62 0.18 -1.14
CA ILE A 135 -3.47 0.78 -0.10
C ILE A 135 -3.95 2.16 -0.56
N GLY A 136 -3.07 2.99 -1.11
CA GLY A 136 -3.43 4.31 -1.63
C GLY A 136 -4.48 4.24 -2.74
N ARG A 137 -4.28 3.36 -3.73
CA ARG A 137 -5.26 3.12 -4.82
C ARG A 137 -6.60 2.62 -4.31
N THR A 138 -6.60 1.68 -3.37
CA THR A 138 -7.82 1.17 -2.74
C THR A 138 -8.55 2.32 -2.02
N ARG A 139 -7.87 3.08 -1.17
CA ARG A 139 -8.49 4.23 -0.47
C ARG A 139 -9.11 5.24 -1.44
N ALA A 140 -8.43 5.56 -2.55
CA ALA A 140 -8.94 6.48 -3.56
C ALA A 140 -10.22 5.95 -4.24
N SER A 141 -10.22 4.68 -4.66
CA SER A 141 -11.37 4.04 -5.29
C SER A 141 -12.61 4.03 -4.39
N PHE A 142 -12.45 3.65 -3.12
CA PHE A 142 -13.56 3.64 -2.16
C PHE A 142 -14.06 5.06 -1.81
N ALA A 143 -13.18 6.07 -1.83
CA ALA A 143 -13.59 7.46 -1.66
C ALA A 143 -14.46 7.95 -2.84
N GLU A 144 -14.09 7.58 -4.06
CA GLU A 144 -14.86 7.86 -5.28
C GLU A 144 -16.23 7.16 -5.26
N GLU A 145 -16.27 5.87 -4.89
CA GLU A 145 -17.51 5.10 -4.79
C GLU A 145 -18.45 5.64 -3.68
N ALA A 146 -17.90 6.01 -2.53
CA ALA A 146 -18.65 6.67 -1.45
C ALA A 146 -19.16 8.08 -1.86
N GLN A 147 -18.48 8.75 -2.79
CA GLN A 147 -18.93 10.03 -3.33
C GLN A 147 -20.05 9.84 -4.35
N LEU A 148 -19.95 8.83 -5.22
CA LEU A 148 -21.01 8.44 -6.16
C LEU A 148 -22.29 7.99 -5.42
N LEU A 149 -22.16 7.21 -4.34
CA LEU A 149 -23.29 6.79 -3.51
C LEU A 149 -23.98 7.97 -2.79
N ARG A 150 -23.23 9.01 -2.44
CA ARG A 150 -23.78 10.26 -1.86
C ARG A 150 -24.44 11.16 -2.88
N GLN A 151 -24.04 11.07 -4.15
CA GLN A 151 -24.59 11.85 -5.26
C GLN A 151 -25.72 11.12 -6.00
N ALA A 152 -25.99 9.86 -5.67
CA ALA A 152 -27.11 9.12 -6.23
C ALA A 152 -28.44 9.79 -5.87
N PRO A 153 -29.29 10.16 -6.86
CA PRO A 153 -30.60 10.73 -6.57
C PRO A 153 -31.44 9.74 -5.76
N PRO A 154 -32.35 10.20 -4.88
CA PRO A 154 -33.24 9.30 -4.14
C PRO A 154 -33.98 8.42 -5.15
N SER A 155 -33.92 7.10 -4.96
CA SER A 155 -34.52 6.12 -5.86
C SER A 155 -36.05 6.20 -5.80
N THR A 156 -36.65 7.15 -6.52
CA THR A 156 -38.11 7.36 -6.57
C THR A 156 -38.82 6.50 -7.63
N GLY A 157 -38.20 5.41 -8.11
CA GLY A 157 -38.61 4.80 -9.38
C GLY A 157 -39.08 3.34 -9.42
N LEU A 158 -38.85 2.53 -8.38
CA LEU A 158 -39.05 1.06 -8.49
C LEU A 158 -40.00 0.46 -7.45
N LEU A 159 -40.76 1.30 -6.74
CA LEU A 159 -41.77 0.88 -5.75
C LEU A 159 -43.21 0.94 -6.28
N ASN A 160 -43.42 0.89 -7.60
CA ASN A 160 -44.74 0.57 -8.12
C ASN A 160 -44.93 -0.94 -7.99
N GLY A 161 -45.41 -1.37 -6.81
CA GLY A 161 -45.90 -2.73 -6.61
C GLY A 161 -47.01 -3.07 -7.62
N PRO A 162 -47.41 -4.36 -7.70
CA PRO A 162 -48.49 -4.77 -8.60
C PRO A 162 -49.70 -3.86 -8.42
N GLN A 163 -50.19 -3.29 -9.53
CA GLN A 163 -51.31 -2.34 -9.49
C GLN A 163 -52.54 -2.99 -8.86
N LEU A 164 -53.26 -2.22 -8.04
CA LEU A 164 -54.52 -2.65 -7.47
C LEU A 164 -55.52 -3.03 -8.59
N PRO A 165 -56.32 -4.09 -8.42
CA PRO A 165 -57.33 -4.47 -9.40
C PRO A 165 -58.27 -3.29 -9.66
N GLY A 166 -58.33 -2.82 -10.91
CA GLY A 166 -59.16 -1.68 -11.33
C GLY A 166 -58.40 -0.44 -11.79
N ASN A 167 -57.08 -0.35 -11.53
CA ASN A 167 -56.24 0.76 -11.99
C ASN A 167 -55.44 0.45 -13.27
N ALA A 168 -55.66 -0.72 -13.88
CA ALA A 168 -55.08 -1.05 -15.17
C ALA A 168 -55.75 -0.21 -16.27
N ILE A 169 -54.93 0.45 -17.10
CA ILE A 169 -55.41 1.10 -18.31
C ILE A 169 -56.20 0.06 -19.14
N SER A 170 -57.40 0.44 -19.58
CA SER A 170 -58.24 -0.46 -20.37
C SER A 170 -57.62 -0.68 -21.76
N GLN A 171 -57.77 -1.89 -22.30
CA GLN A 171 -57.22 -2.24 -23.61
C GLN A 171 -57.70 -1.28 -24.71
N SER A 172 -58.94 -0.80 -24.63
CA SER A 172 -59.49 0.22 -25.53
C SER A 172 -58.72 1.55 -25.53
N ALA A 173 -58.11 1.93 -24.41
CA ALA A 173 -57.29 3.14 -24.31
C ALA A 173 -55.85 2.92 -24.82
N ILE A 174 -55.39 1.66 -24.85
CA ILE A 174 -54.12 1.28 -25.48
C ILE A 174 -54.29 1.30 -26.99
N ASP A 175 -55.38 0.72 -27.50
CA ASP A 175 -55.64 0.62 -28.94
C ASP A 175 -55.78 2.02 -29.58
N ALA A 176 -56.40 2.98 -28.88
CA ALA A 176 -56.52 4.38 -29.32
C ALA A 176 -55.19 5.17 -29.38
N LEU A 177 -54.08 4.60 -28.88
CA LEU A 177 -52.75 5.21 -28.95
C LEU A 177 -52.00 4.83 -30.24
N PHE A 178 -52.47 3.81 -30.96
CA PHE A 178 -51.81 3.24 -32.14
C PHE A 178 -52.64 3.32 -33.43
N ASP A 179 -53.83 3.95 -33.37
CA ASP A 179 -54.64 4.40 -34.51
C ASP A 179 -54.51 5.92 -34.70
#